data_AF-A0A5P9P9W4-F1
#
_entry.id   AF-A0A5P9P9W4-F1
#
_cell.length_a   1.000
_cell.length_b   1.000
_cell.length_c   1.000
_cell.angle_alpha   90.00
_cell.angle_beta   90.00
_cell.angle_gamma   90.00
#
_symmetry.space_group_name_H-M   'P 1'
#
loop_
_entity.id
_entity.type
_entity.pdbx_description
1 polymer ?
#
loop_
_entity_poly.entity_id
_entity_poly.type
_entity_poly.pdbx_seq_one_letter_code
_entity_poly.pdbx_strand_id
1 'polypeptide(L)' 'MALSRLLSTLFDGSEANTESPSTPQDSEETEQPVVIYECRDCGTNVSADTTRCPVCDGDDIVRYSIE' A
#
# COMPACT_ATOMS: atom_id res chain seq x y z
N MET A 1 5.55 -35.50 11.34
CA MET A 1 5.36 -34.39 12.32
C MET A 1 6.63 -33.54 12.38
N ALA A 2 6.72 -32.46 11.61
CA ALA A 2 7.75 -31.41 11.77
C ALA A 2 7.46 -30.19 10.88
N LEU A 3 6.34 -29.50 11.11
CA LEU A 3 6.07 -28.18 10.48
C LEU A 3 6.00 -27.04 11.51
N SER A 4 6.28 -27.34 12.78
CA SER A 4 5.96 -26.43 13.90
C SER A 4 7.14 -25.56 14.37
N ARG A 5 8.33 -25.62 13.75
CA ARG A 5 9.54 -24.93 14.23
C ARG A 5 9.90 -23.64 13.48
N LEU A 6 9.16 -23.29 12.43
CA LEU A 6 9.43 -22.12 11.59
C LEU A 6 8.73 -20.83 12.06
N LEU A 7 7.80 -20.92 13.02
CA LEU A 7 7.03 -19.76 13.51
C LEU A 7 7.65 -19.05 14.72
N SER A 8 8.65 -19.65 15.38
CA SER A 8 9.25 -19.10 16.60
C SER A 8 10.31 -18.02 16.34
N THR A 9 10.77 -17.85 15.09
CA THR A 9 11.84 -16.89 14.75
C THR A 9 11.33 -15.56 14.19
N LEU A 10 10.01 -15.39 14.01
CA LEU A 10 9.41 -14.15 13.50
C LEU A 10 8.88 -13.22 14.60
N PHE A 11 8.81 -13.68 15.85
CA PHE A 11 8.29 -12.90 16.98
C PHE A 11 9.36 -12.40 17.95
N ASP A 12 10.64 -12.74 17.73
CA ASP A 12 11.77 -12.32 18.57
C ASP A 12 12.58 -11.24 17.83
N GLY A 13 11.95 -10.08 17.65
CA GLY A 13 12.45 -8.95 16.88
C GLY A 13 12.04 -7.63 17.50
N SER A 14 12.54 -7.43 18.72
CA SER A 14 12.51 -6.26 19.59
C SER A 14 12.46 -4.87 18.91
N GLU A 15 11.46 -4.10 19.35
CA GLU A 15 11.42 -2.64 19.59
C GLU A 15 12.13 -1.68 18.60
N ALA A 16 11.42 -1.31 17.54
CA ALA A 16 11.61 0.00 16.92
C ALA A 16 10.87 1.05 17.76
N ASN A 17 11.65 1.78 18.58
CA ASN A 17 11.24 3.00 19.27
C ASN A 17 10.29 3.83 18.40
N THR A 18 9.01 3.83 18.76
CA THR A 18 8.03 4.76 18.16
C THR A 18 8.25 6.11 18.83
N GLU A 19 9.19 6.88 18.31
CA GLU A 19 9.17 8.33 18.53
C GLU A 19 7.89 8.83 17.84
N SER A 20 6.83 9.03 18.62
CA SER A 20 5.65 9.75 18.17
C SER A 20 6.03 11.23 18.01
N PRO A 21 6.09 11.78 16.78
CA PRO A 21 6.05 13.22 16.65
C PRO A 21 4.64 13.68 17.04
N SER A 22 4.54 14.38 18.16
CA SER A 22 3.36 15.17 18.49
C SER A 22 3.35 16.41 17.58
N THR A 23 2.70 16.33 16.42
CA THR A 23 2.31 17.51 15.64
C THR A 23 0.95 18.00 16.14
N PRO A 24 0.81 19.24 16.64
CA PRO A 24 -0.49 19.85 16.82
C PRO A 24 -0.97 20.33 15.45
N GLN A 25 -1.67 19.47 14.71
CA GLN A 25 -2.40 19.87 13.52
C GLN A 25 -3.85 20.16 13.89
N ASP A 26 -4.07 21.39 14.36
CA ASP A 26 -5.31 22.10 14.10
C ASP A 26 -5.29 22.47 12.61
N SER A 27 -5.74 21.52 11.81
CA SER A 27 -5.95 21.67 10.37
C SER A 27 -7.16 20.80 10.13
N GLU A 28 -8.26 21.41 9.74
CA GLU A 28 -9.50 20.72 9.37
C GLU A 28 -9.12 19.55 8.45
N GLU A 29 -9.10 18.34 9.02
CA GLU A 29 -8.67 17.09 8.38
C GLU A 29 -9.75 16.73 7.38
N THR A 30 -9.70 17.39 6.22
CA THR A 30 -10.46 16.96 5.06
C THR A 30 -9.71 15.73 4.56
N GLU A 31 -10.08 14.56 5.06
CA GLU A 31 -9.58 13.27 4.60
C GLU A 31 -9.73 13.21 3.08
N GLN A 32 -8.63 13.43 2.35
CA GLN A 32 -8.67 13.33 0.90
C GLN A 32 -8.80 11.85 0.56
N PRO A 33 -9.74 11.47 -0.33
CA PRO A 33 -9.96 10.07 -0.65
C PRO A 33 -8.69 9.47 -1.25
N VAL A 34 -8.28 8.32 -0.76
CA VAL A 34 -7.10 7.62 -1.30
C VAL A 34 -7.46 7.11 -2.68
N VAL A 35 -6.73 7.55 -3.71
CA VAL A 35 -6.96 7.17 -5.10
C VAL A 35 -5.91 6.15 -5.54
N ILE A 36 -6.36 5.04 -6.11
CA ILE A 36 -5.52 3.94 -6.57
C ILE A 36 -5.72 3.73 -8.07
N TYR A 37 -4.64 3.52 -8.83
CA TYR A 37 -4.69 3.19 -10.25
C TYR A 37 -4.12 1.80 -10.50
N GLU A 38 -4.85 0.94 -11.20
CA GLU A 38 -4.47 -0.47 -11.41
C GLU A 38 -4.72 -0.90 -12.85
N CYS A 39 -3.83 -1.71 -13.41
CA CYS A 39 -4.05 -2.39 -14.69
C CYS A 39 -4.95 -3.60 -14.50
N ARG A 40 -6.08 -3.67 -15.22
CA ARG A 40 -7.03 -4.79 -15.13
C ARG A 40 -6.51 -6.09 -15.74
N ASP A 41 -5.57 -5.99 -16.67
CA ASP A 41 -5.04 -7.16 -17.36
C ASP A 41 -4.07 -7.98 -16.49
N CYS A 42 -3.27 -7.30 -15.64
CA CYS A 42 -2.23 -7.97 -14.85
C CYS A 42 -2.25 -7.65 -13.35
N GLY A 43 -3.10 -6.73 -12.88
CA GLY A 43 -3.21 -6.34 -11.47
C GLY A 43 -2.09 -5.43 -10.96
N THR A 44 -1.24 -4.90 -11.84
CA THR A 44 -0.15 -4.00 -11.42
C THR A 44 -0.70 -2.62 -11.06
N ASN A 45 -0.29 -2.10 -9.91
CA ASN A 45 -0.55 -0.71 -9.53
C ASN A 45 0.34 0.25 -10.35
N VAL A 46 -0.26 1.32 -10.85
CA VAL A 46 0.42 2.29 -11.74
C VAL A 46 0.21 3.73 -11.25
N SER A 47 0.91 4.68 -11.87
CA SER A 47 0.68 6.10 -11.57
C SER A 47 -0.56 6.63 -12.31
N ALA A 48 -1.09 7.76 -11.85
CA ALA A 48 -2.24 8.43 -12.46
C ALA A 48 -2.03 8.81 -13.94
N ASP A 49 -0.78 9.08 -14.33
CA ASP A 49 -0.41 9.48 -15.69
C ASP A 49 -0.16 8.29 -16.61
N THR A 50 -0.28 7.05 -16.10
CA THR A 50 0.01 5.84 -16.88
C THR A 50 -1.14 5.51 -17.83
N THR A 51 -0.86 5.55 -19.13
CA THR A 51 -1.80 5.13 -20.19
C THR A 51 -1.59 3.70 -20.67
N ARG A 52 -0.42 3.11 -20.40
CA ARG A 52 -0.07 1.71 -20.69
C ARG A 52 0.71 1.10 -19.56
N CYS A 53 0.31 -0.11 -19.16
CA CYS A 53 0.94 -0.83 -18.07
C CYS A 53 2.41 -1.15 -18.40
N PRO A 54 3.39 -0.76 -17.57
CA PRO A 54 4.80 -1.04 -17.81
C PRO A 54 5.17 -2.53 -17.68
N VAL A 55 4.26 -3.35 -17.15
CA VAL A 55 4.48 -4.79 -16.92
C VAL A 55 3.94 -5.64 -18.07
N CYS A 56 2.76 -5.33 -18.60
CA CYS A 56 2.11 -6.15 -19.64
C CYS A 56 1.79 -5.40 -20.94
N ASP A 57 2.11 -4.10 -21.05
CA ASP A 57 1.76 -3.20 -22.18
C ASP A 57 0.24 -3.02 -22.42
N GLY A 58 -0.62 -3.55 -21.53
CA GLY A 58 -2.07 -3.37 -21.60
C GLY A 58 -2.50 -1.93 -21.33
N ASP A 59 -3.59 -1.50 -21.97
CA ASP A 59 -4.15 -0.14 -21.86
C ASP A 59 -5.41 -0.05 -20.98
N ASP A 60 -5.89 -1.16 -20.41
CA ASP A 60 -7.02 -1.17 -19.47
C ASP A 60 -6.57 -0.79 -18.05
N ILE A 61 -6.48 0.52 -17.79
CA ILE A 61 -6.13 1.10 -16.47
C ILE A 61 -7.40 1.64 -15.79
N VAL A 62 -7.69 1.17 -14.59
CA VAL A 62 -8.81 1.62 -13.75
C VAL A 62 -8.38 2.43 -12.56
N ARG A 63 -9.32 3.25 -12.07
CA ARG A 63 -9.17 4.13 -10.91
C ARG A 63 -10.18 3.76 -9.83
N TYR A 64 -9.70 3.55 -8.61
CA TYR A 64 -10.50 3.37 -7.41
C TYR A 64 -10.32 4.56 -6.46
N SER A 65 -11.36 4.91 -5.72
CA SER A 65 -11.27 5.83 -4.58
C SER A 65 -11.76 5.10 -3.34
N ILE A 66 -10.99 5.21 -2.26
CA ILE A 66 -11.34 4.68 -0.95
C ILE A 66 -11.83 5.87 -0.11
N GLU A 67 -13.07 5.74 0.38
CA GLU A 67 -13.70 6.63 1.36
C GLU A 67 -13.61 6.00 2.76
#